data_AF-A0A1H5LSY5-F1
#
_entry.id   AF-A0A1H5LSY5-F1
#
_cell.length_a   1.000
_cell.length_b   1.000
_cell.length_c   1.000
_cell.angle_alpha   90.00
_cell.angle_beta   90.00
_cell.angle_gamma   90.00
#
_symmetry.space_group_name_H-M   'P 1'
#
loop_
_entity.id
_entity.type
_entity.pdbx_description
1 polymer ?
#
loop_
_entity_poly.entity_id
_entity_poly.type
_entity_poly.pdbx_seq_one_letter_code
_entity_poly.pdbx_strand_id
1 'polypeptide(L)'
;MPKLIPMMHDDKENWVNWGKLIKTWSTGENYFNDGKSYPVPNTLAAFREQLKQANVKMTIPDWAQSVLFVQDYGQSLVVRLPPKEMVAAAEDELKALGQAKGGHAAYPMPEFYGKEAFAKQPQAKFGVDELLSFHCERIGEYTINYCM
;
A
#
# COMPACT_ATOMS: atom_id res chain seq x y z
N MET A 1 -2.84 -5.71 -21.36
CA MET A 1 -1.72 -5.19 -20.54
C MET A 1 -2.11 -5.36 -19.09
N PRO A 2 -1.25 -5.92 -18.22
CA PRO A 2 -1.57 -6.04 -16.80
C PRO A 2 -1.83 -4.63 -16.23
N LYS A 3 -2.90 -4.49 -15.45
CA LYS A 3 -3.20 -3.23 -14.77
C LYS A 3 -2.10 -2.99 -13.75
N LEU A 4 -1.26 -1.97 -13.99
CA LEU A 4 -0.29 -1.54 -12.99
C LEU A 4 -1.02 -1.28 -11.68
N ILE A 5 -0.51 -1.85 -10.60
CA ILE A 5 -0.96 -1.60 -9.24
C ILE A 5 -0.55 -0.16 -8.89
N PRO A 6 -1.37 0.64 -8.19
CA PRO A 6 -0.88 1.91 -7.64
C PRO A 6 0.37 1.65 -6.81
N MET A 7 1.46 2.34 -7.14
CA MET A 7 2.74 2.14 -6.48
C MET A 7 3.19 3.43 -5.80
N MET A 8 3.41 3.33 -4.49
CA MET A 8 4.12 4.35 -3.73
C MET A 8 5.61 4.28 -4.07
N HIS A 9 6.25 5.43 -4.24
CA HIS A 9 7.70 5.45 -4.30
C HIS A 9 8.25 5.03 -2.94
N ASP A 10 9.13 4.04 -2.93
CA ASP A 10 9.58 3.39 -1.70
C ASP A 10 10.75 4.16 -1.07
N ASP A 11 10.43 5.27 -0.40
CA ASP A 11 11.37 6.02 0.42
C ASP A 11 10.72 6.47 1.73
N LYS A 12 11.55 6.64 2.77
CA LYS A 12 11.09 6.91 4.13
C LYS A 12 10.25 8.19 4.23
N GLU A 13 10.68 9.26 3.57
CA GLU A 13 9.99 10.56 3.65
C GLU A 13 8.61 10.45 2.97
N ASN A 14 8.54 9.78 1.83
CA ASN A 14 7.30 9.56 1.11
C ASN A 14 6.27 8.77 1.93
N TRP A 15 6.69 7.68 2.59
CA TRP A 15 5.83 6.91 3.49
C TRP A 15 5.36 7.72 4.70
N VAL A 16 6.23 8.55 5.27
CA VAL A 16 5.86 9.46 6.36
C VAL A 16 4.84 10.50 5.91
N ASN A 17 5.04 11.12 4.73
CA ASN A 17 4.10 12.11 4.19
C ASN A 17 2.75 11.47 3.86
N TRP A 18 2.73 10.25 3.30
CA TRP A 18 1.50 9.48 3.11
C TRP A 18 0.78 9.20 4.43
N GLY A 19 1.51 8.72 5.45
CA GLY A 19 0.96 8.50 6.78
C GLY A 19 0.38 9.78 7.41
N LYS A 20 1.04 10.92 7.24
CA LYS A 20 0.53 12.22 7.70
C LYS A 20 -0.76 12.64 6.98
N LEU A 21 -0.87 12.42 5.66
CA LEU A 21 -2.12 12.65 4.93
C LEU A 21 -3.25 11.78 5.47
N ILE A 22 -3.02 10.47 5.61
CA ILE A 22 -4.01 9.53 6.15
C ILE A 22 -4.48 9.97 7.54
N LYS A 23 -3.55 10.31 8.44
CA LYS A 23 -3.90 10.78 9.79
C LYS A 23 -4.68 12.11 9.73
N THR A 24 -4.30 13.02 8.85
CA THR A 24 -4.99 14.30 8.67
C THR A 24 -6.43 14.11 8.20
N TRP A 25 -6.65 13.23 7.23
CA TRP A 25 -7.99 12.90 6.75
C TRP A 25 -8.83 12.19 7.81
N SER A 26 -8.23 11.27 8.57
CA SER A 26 -8.95 10.46 9.56
C SER A 26 -9.34 11.25 10.81
N THR A 27 -8.50 12.19 11.29
CA THR A 27 -8.76 12.94 12.53
C THR A 27 -9.25 14.37 12.29
N GLY A 28 -9.05 14.93 11.11
CA GLY A 28 -9.27 16.35 10.81
C GLY A 28 -8.17 17.29 11.31
N GLU A 29 -7.13 16.77 11.96
CA GLU A 29 -5.99 17.57 12.44
C GLU A 29 -4.87 17.62 11.38
N ASN A 30 -4.31 18.79 11.08
CA ASN A 30 -3.22 18.89 10.12
C ASN A 30 -1.89 18.38 10.69
N TYR A 31 -1.51 17.13 10.36
CA TYR A 31 -0.23 16.51 10.79
C TYR A 31 1.02 17.06 10.10
N PHE A 32 0.88 18.00 9.16
CA PHE A 32 2.01 18.72 8.54
C PHE A 32 2.36 20.00 9.29
N ASN A 33 1.46 20.54 10.14
CA ASN A 33 1.65 21.80 10.86
C ASN A 33 2.11 22.96 9.96
N ASP A 34 1.66 22.97 8.69
CA ASP A 34 2.10 23.91 7.65
C ASP A 34 1.09 25.03 7.36
N GLY A 35 0.02 25.12 8.17
CA GLY A 35 -1.06 26.08 8.00
C GLY A 35 -1.99 25.81 6.81
N LYS A 36 -1.76 24.73 6.05
CA LYS A 36 -2.63 24.35 4.93
C LYS A 36 -3.80 23.50 5.39
N SER A 37 -4.80 23.35 4.51
CA SER A 37 -5.93 22.45 4.71
C SER A 37 -5.84 21.25 3.77
N TYR A 38 -6.17 20.08 4.29
CA TYR A 38 -6.19 18.79 3.57
C TYR A 38 -7.53 18.09 3.85
N PRO A 39 -8.66 18.54 3.25
CA PRO A 39 -9.94 17.86 3.42
C PRO A 39 -9.91 16.48 2.76
N VAL A 40 -10.74 15.53 3.19
CA VAL A 40 -10.83 14.22 2.51
C VAL A 40 -11.25 14.43 1.04
N PRO A 41 -10.44 14.01 0.04
CA PRO A 41 -10.74 14.30 -1.35
C PRO A 41 -11.88 13.42 -1.87
N ASN A 42 -12.80 14.02 -2.62
CA ASN A 42 -13.94 13.34 -3.22
C ASN A 42 -13.80 13.12 -4.74
N THR A 43 -12.68 13.55 -5.32
CA THR A 43 -12.36 13.36 -6.74
C THR A 43 -10.90 12.96 -6.90
N LEU A 44 -10.58 12.29 -8.00
CA LEU A 44 -9.20 11.92 -8.32
C LEU A 44 -8.31 13.14 -8.55
N ALA A 45 -8.88 14.23 -9.09
CA ALA A 45 -8.15 15.50 -9.27
C ALA A 45 -7.77 16.14 -7.93
N ALA A 46 -8.72 16.25 -6.99
CA ALA A 46 -8.44 16.76 -5.65
C ALA A 46 -7.44 15.87 -4.89
N PHE A 47 -7.54 14.54 -5.06
CA PHE A 47 -6.57 13.61 -4.50
C PHE A 47 -5.16 13.85 -5.04
N ARG A 48 -4.99 13.96 -6.36
CA ARG A 48 -3.69 14.27 -6.99
C ARG A 48 -3.10 15.59 -6.52
N GLU A 49 -3.93 16.62 -6.37
CA GLU A 49 -3.46 17.92 -5.87
C GLU A 49 -2.98 17.83 -4.42
N GLN A 50 -3.68 17.09 -3.57
CA GLN A 50 -3.24 16.89 -2.18
C GLN A 50 -1.97 16.05 -2.07
N LEU A 51 -1.80 15.03 -2.92
CA LEU A 51 -0.54 14.30 -3.01
C LEU A 51 0.62 15.24 -3.36
N LYS A 52 0.43 16.11 -4.36
CA LYS A 52 1.43 17.11 -4.74
C LYS A 52 1.73 18.10 -3.61
N GLN A 53 0.68 18.63 -2.96
CA GLN A 53 0.80 19.59 -1.86
C GLN A 53 1.55 19.02 -0.66
N ALA A 54 1.35 17.73 -0.36
CA ALA A 54 1.98 17.00 0.73
C ALA A 54 3.32 16.34 0.35
N ASN A 55 3.84 16.58 -0.86
CA ASN A 55 5.04 15.94 -1.38
C ASN A 55 4.99 14.40 -1.29
N VAL A 56 3.85 13.82 -1.66
CA VAL A 56 3.64 12.37 -1.80
C VAL A 56 3.79 11.95 -3.25
N LYS A 57 4.71 11.03 -3.50
CA LYS A 57 5.02 10.44 -4.79
C LYS A 57 4.33 9.08 -4.90
N MET A 58 3.25 9.05 -5.69
CA MET A 58 2.47 7.86 -6.00
C MET A 58 2.22 7.79 -7.49
N THR A 59 2.47 6.62 -8.07
CA THR A 59 2.03 6.31 -9.44
C THR A 59 0.58 5.87 -9.38
N ILE A 60 -0.33 6.74 -9.81
CA ILE A 60 -1.74 6.41 -9.98
C ILE A 60 -1.93 5.94 -11.43
N PRO A 61 -2.39 4.71 -11.66
CA PRO A 61 -2.56 4.17 -13.01
C PRO A 61 -3.58 4.95 -13.84
N ASP A 62 -3.36 5.03 -15.16
CA ASP A 62 -4.25 5.77 -16.08
C ASP A 62 -5.66 5.17 -16.16
N TRP A 63 -5.80 3.89 -15.84
CA TRP A 63 -7.10 3.23 -15.80
C TRP A 63 -7.94 3.62 -14.58
N ALA A 64 -7.34 4.24 -13.55
CA ALA A 64 -8.06 4.63 -12.34
C ALA A 64 -8.97 5.83 -12.63
N GLN A 65 -10.29 5.62 -12.53
CA GLN A 65 -11.31 6.63 -12.84
C GLN A 65 -11.75 7.41 -11.60
N SER A 66 -11.65 6.80 -10.42
CA SER A 66 -12.10 7.38 -9.15
C SER A 66 -11.19 6.95 -8.01
N VAL A 67 -11.35 7.61 -6.87
CA VAL A 67 -10.74 7.25 -5.59
C VAL A 67 -11.86 7.03 -4.59
N LEU A 68 -11.77 5.95 -3.81
CA LEU A 68 -12.73 5.62 -2.77
C LEU A 68 -12.04 5.71 -1.41
N PHE A 69 -12.55 6.56 -0.52
CA PHE A 69 -12.14 6.61 0.87
C PHE A 69 -13.18 5.89 1.71
N VAL A 70 -12.76 4.85 2.42
CA VAL A 70 -13.60 4.11 3.37
C VAL A 70 -13.09 4.44 4.76
N GLN A 71 -13.89 5.16 5.53
CA GLN A 71 -13.65 5.41 6.94
C GLN A 71 -14.59 4.55 7.76
N ASP A 72 -14.01 3.71 8.61
CA ASP A 72 -14.78 2.89 9.54
C ASP A 72 -15.15 3.71 10.80
N TYR A 73 -16.28 3.38 11.39
CA TYR A 73 -16.77 3.91 12.67
C TYR A 73 -16.91 2.72 13.60
N GLY A 74 -16.52 2.84 14.87
CA GLY A 74 -16.24 1.72 15.80
C GLY A 74 -17.35 0.69 16.11
N GLN A 75 -18.44 0.66 15.36
CA GLN A 75 -19.50 -0.35 15.39
C GLN A 75 -19.63 -1.15 14.08
N SER A 76 -18.82 -0.87 13.06
CA SER A 76 -18.83 -1.61 11.80
C SER A 76 -17.59 -2.51 11.67
N LEU A 77 -17.75 -3.62 10.94
CA LEU A 77 -16.65 -4.48 10.51
C LEU A 77 -16.48 -4.29 9.01
N VAL A 78 -15.34 -3.75 8.59
CA VAL A 78 -15.00 -3.60 7.17
C VAL A 78 -14.09 -4.75 6.73
N VAL A 79 -14.59 -5.62 5.85
CA VAL A 79 -13.79 -6.62 5.14
C VAL A 79 -13.55 -6.15 3.71
N ARG A 80 -12.28 -5.99 3.33
CA ARG A 80 -11.89 -5.50 2.00
C ARG A 80 -11.62 -6.68 1.07
N LEU A 81 -12.29 -6.76 -0.06
CA LEU A 81 -12.01 -7.79 -1.06
C LEU A 81 -11.22 -7.19 -2.22
N PRO A 82 -10.00 -7.70 -2.53
CA PRO A 82 -9.25 -7.24 -3.69
C PRO A 82 -9.93 -7.67 -5.01
N PRO A 83 -9.73 -6.93 -6.11
CA PRO A 83 -10.18 -7.37 -7.43
C PRO A 83 -9.52 -8.69 -7.81
N LYS A 84 -10.31 -9.63 -8.37
CA LYS A 84 -9.82 -10.97 -8.74
C LYS A 84 -8.60 -10.91 -9.68
N GLU A 85 -8.57 -9.94 -10.58
CA GLU A 85 -7.48 -9.80 -11.56
C GLU A 85 -6.17 -9.37 -10.89
N MET A 86 -6.23 -8.60 -9.79
CA MET A 86 -5.04 -8.16 -9.06
C MET A 86 -4.47 -9.29 -8.21
N VAL A 87 -5.33 -10.13 -7.62
CA VAL A 87 -4.89 -11.35 -6.92
C VAL A 87 -4.17 -12.29 -7.90
N ALA A 88 -4.80 -12.60 -9.03
CA ALA A 88 -4.20 -13.47 -10.04
C ALA A 88 -2.86 -12.91 -10.56
N ALA A 89 -2.80 -11.60 -10.86
CA ALA A 89 -1.56 -10.97 -11.31
C ALA A 89 -0.44 -11.04 -10.25
N ALA A 90 -0.76 -10.81 -8.98
CA ALA A 90 0.22 -10.90 -7.90
C ALA A 90 0.75 -12.33 -7.72
N GLU A 91 -0.12 -13.34 -7.79
CA GLU A 91 0.32 -14.74 -7.73
C GLU A 91 1.22 -15.13 -8.91
N ASP A 92 0.91 -14.66 -10.12
CA ASP A 92 1.73 -14.90 -11.31
C ASP A 92 3.10 -14.24 -11.18
N GLU A 93 3.16 -13.02 -10.65
CA GLU A 93 4.43 -12.32 -10.35
C GLU A 93 5.26 -13.06 -9.29
N LEU A 94 4.64 -13.57 -8.22
CA LEU A 94 5.34 -14.34 -7.19
C LEU A 94 5.88 -15.67 -7.73
N LYS A 95 5.10 -16.38 -8.56
CA LYS A 95 5.55 -17.61 -9.23
C LYS A 95 6.76 -17.32 -10.12
N ALA A 96 6.69 -16.27 -10.95
CA ALA A 96 7.78 -15.86 -11.81
C ALA A 96 9.02 -15.46 -10.99
N LEU A 97 8.84 -14.72 -9.89
CA LEU A 97 9.90 -14.28 -9.00
C LEU A 97 10.65 -15.45 -8.36
N GLY A 98 9.92 -16.44 -7.80
CA GLY A 98 10.53 -17.63 -7.19
C GLY A 98 11.29 -18.47 -8.21
N GLN A 99 10.74 -18.63 -9.42
CA GLN A 99 11.39 -19.38 -10.51
C GLN A 99 12.69 -18.70 -10.99
N ALA A 100 12.68 -17.38 -11.17
CA ALA A 100 13.82 -16.63 -11.71
C ALA A 100 15.03 -16.56 -10.75
N LYS A 101 14.84 -16.80 -9.46
CA LYS A 101 15.87 -16.60 -8.42
C LYS A 101 16.47 -17.90 -7.89
N GLY A 102 16.58 -18.93 -8.73
CA GLY A 102 17.12 -20.24 -8.34
C GLY A 102 16.19 -20.99 -7.38
N GLY A 103 14.88 -20.75 -7.51
CA GLY A 103 13.85 -21.39 -6.70
C GLY A 103 13.53 -20.68 -5.38
N HIS A 104 14.26 -19.63 -4.99
CA HIS A 104 14.01 -18.91 -3.73
C HIS A 104 14.08 -17.39 -3.90
N ALA A 105 13.08 -16.66 -3.41
CA ALA A 105 13.06 -15.20 -3.44
C ALA A 105 12.50 -14.59 -2.15
N ALA A 106 12.90 -13.36 -1.86
CA ALA A 106 12.28 -12.58 -0.80
C ALA A 106 10.91 -12.05 -1.29
N TYR A 107 9.92 -12.06 -0.40
CA TYR A 107 8.62 -11.49 -0.71
C TYR A 107 8.73 -9.97 -0.86
N PRO A 108 8.15 -9.36 -1.92
CA PRO A 108 8.25 -7.93 -2.14
C PRO A 108 7.52 -7.16 -1.03
N MET A 109 8.28 -6.44 -0.20
CA MET A 109 7.77 -5.58 0.87
C MET A 109 8.41 -4.20 0.78
N PRO A 110 7.73 -3.14 1.25
CA PRO A 110 8.34 -1.82 1.38
C PRO A 110 9.65 -1.85 2.16
N GLU A 111 10.64 -1.08 1.71
CA GLU A 111 12.01 -1.08 2.21
C GLU A 111 12.08 -0.68 3.69
N PHE A 112 11.14 0.15 4.15
CA PHE A 112 11.08 0.58 5.55
C PHE A 112 10.91 -0.59 6.53
N TYR A 113 10.26 -1.70 6.13
CA TYR A 113 10.15 -2.87 7.01
C TYR A 113 11.52 -3.45 7.35
N GLY A 114 12.38 -3.62 6.36
CA GLY A 114 13.75 -4.08 6.57
C GLY A 114 14.57 -3.08 7.40
N LYS A 115 14.47 -1.79 7.07
CA LYS A 115 15.27 -0.73 7.70
C LYS A 115 14.87 -0.43 9.14
N GLU A 116 13.57 -0.38 9.43
CA GLU A 116 13.03 0.15 10.69
C GLU A 116 12.46 -0.97 11.58
N ALA A 117 11.71 -1.93 11.04
CA ALA A 117 11.03 -2.96 11.84
C ALA A 117 11.92 -4.18 12.15
N PHE A 118 12.75 -4.60 11.20
CA PHE A 118 13.58 -5.81 11.33
C PHE A 118 15.05 -5.53 11.65
N ALA A 119 15.37 -4.33 12.14
CA ALA A 119 16.74 -3.95 12.53
C ALA A 119 17.79 -4.24 11.43
N LYS A 120 17.43 -4.05 10.16
CA LYS A 120 18.28 -4.30 8.99
C LYS A 120 18.68 -5.77 8.78
N GLN A 121 18.00 -6.71 9.42
CA GLN A 121 18.17 -8.12 9.12
C GLN A 121 17.73 -8.41 7.66
N PRO A 122 18.44 -9.29 6.94
CA PRO A 122 18.05 -9.66 5.59
C PRO A 122 16.68 -10.33 5.60
N GLN A 123 15.85 -10.02 4.61
CA GLN A 123 14.57 -10.69 4.43
C GLN A 123 14.78 -12.19 4.15
N ALA A 124 13.92 -13.01 4.74
CA ALA A 124 13.85 -14.43 4.44
C ALA A 124 13.59 -14.64 2.94
N LYS A 125 14.18 -15.71 2.39
CA LYS A 125 13.96 -16.15 1.02
C LYS A 125 13.16 -17.44 1.05
N PHE A 126 12.10 -17.47 0.27
CA PHE A 126 11.07 -18.49 0.27
C PHE A 126 11.02 -19.20 -1.07
N GLY A 127 10.69 -20.48 -1.06
CA GLY A 127 10.23 -21.21 -2.23
C GLY A 127 8.90 -20.66 -2.77
N VAL A 128 8.48 -21.09 -3.96
CA VAL A 128 7.22 -20.62 -4.58
C VAL A 128 6.01 -20.87 -3.67
N ASP A 129 5.88 -22.06 -3.11
CA ASP A 129 4.75 -22.41 -2.25
C ASP A 129 4.75 -21.58 -0.95
N GLU A 130 5.93 -21.32 -0.38
CA GLU A 130 6.10 -20.48 0.80
C GLU A 130 5.79 -19.01 0.50
N LEU A 131 6.16 -18.50 -0.68
CA LEU A 131 5.78 -17.16 -1.14
C LEU A 131 4.27 -17.01 -1.26
N LEU A 132 3.59 -18.01 -1.82
CA LEU A 132 2.13 -18.01 -1.96
C LEU A 132 1.42 -18.16 -0.62
N SER A 133 1.96 -18.97 0.30
CA SER A 133 1.45 -19.06 1.67
C SER A 133 1.57 -17.72 2.40
N PHE A 134 2.74 -17.08 2.32
CA PHE A 134 2.95 -15.76 2.92
C PHE A 134 2.10 -14.68 2.24
N HIS A 135 1.82 -14.80 0.94
CA HIS A 135 0.86 -13.95 0.24
C HIS A 135 -0.53 -14.04 0.90
N CYS A 136 -1.03 -15.25 1.19
CA CYS A 136 -2.30 -15.44 1.88
C CYS A 136 -2.32 -14.81 3.27
N GLU A 137 -1.25 -14.93 4.06
CA GLU A 137 -1.12 -14.27 5.36
C GLU A 137 -1.24 -12.75 5.22
N ARG A 138 -0.56 -12.18 4.23
CA ARG A 138 -0.63 -10.75 3.90
C ARG A 138 -2.04 -10.33 3.52
N ILE A 139 -2.70 -11.06 2.61
CA ILE A 139 -4.11 -10.79 2.25
C ILE A 139 -4.98 -10.82 3.51
N GLY A 140 -4.87 -11.85 4.34
CA GLY A 140 -5.62 -11.94 5.59
C GLY A 140 -5.43 -10.72 6.48
N GLU A 141 -4.19 -10.27 6.66
CA GLU A 141 -3.86 -9.10 7.49
C GLU A 141 -4.53 -7.81 6.96
N TYR A 142 -4.25 -7.40 5.72
CA TYR A 142 -4.68 -6.07 5.24
C TYR A 142 -6.17 -5.98 4.88
N THR A 143 -6.87 -7.12 4.80
CA THR A 143 -8.30 -7.17 4.48
C THR A 143 -9.20 -7.06 5.71
N ILE A 144 -8.69 -7.38 6.91
CA ILE A 144 -9.45 -7.34 8.16
C ILE A 144 -8.95 -6.29 9.16
N ASN A 145 -7.65 -5.96 9.14
CA ASN A 145 -7.10 -5.01 10.10
C ASN A 145 -7.55 -3.57 9.80
N TYR A 146 -7.83 -2.82 10.87
CA TYR A 146 -8.03 -1.38 10.79
C TYR A 146 -6.77 -0.69 10.26
N CYS A 147 -6.94 0.43 9.56
CA CYS A 147 -5.81 1.24 9.11
C CYS A 147 -5.15 1.93 10.30
N MET A 148 -4.08 1.35 10.84
CA MET A 148 -3.26 1.89 11.94
C MET A 148 -1.78 1.68 11.68
#